data_AF-A0A926CJW7-F1
#
_entry.id   AF-A0A926CJW7-F1
#
_cell.length_a   1.000
_cell.length_b   1.000
_cell.length_c   1.000
_cell.angle_alpha   90.00
_cell.angle_beta   90.00
_cell.angle_gamma   90.00
#
_symmetry.space_group_name_H-M   'P 1'
#
loop_
_entity.id
_entity.type
_entity.pdbx_description
1 polymer ?
#
loop_
_entity_poly.entity_id
_entity_poly.type
_entity_poly.pdbx_seq_one_letter_code
_entity_poly.pdbx_strand_id
1 'polypeptide(L)'
;MAAISSLSSWQLMFAVMLWLHPLFVVAQVALIGKQEKRLAVKINVKERTICQVDAELGLFQLSLDLGYQNVGHNSLVLYRYSNQIRSTFSADSEDAFSKGIFKKQYTGLFVYGELEPLTDKSIEEFAILKPHEVHYVQTKLELPVVLQGASKSAEASGLRPGTHIIGFKVRAWPDTSTKVADAAVKWKRLGDVWSSDIHVGPLTIQVPALTKVKACEP
;
A
#
# COMPACT_ATOMS: atom_id res chain seq x y z
N MET A 1 57.36 -19.28 -36.40
CA MET A 1 56.66 -20.56 -36.30
C MET A 1 55.77 -20.50 -35.06
N ALA A 2 54.46 -20.40 -35.23
CA ALA A 2 53.50 -20.38 -34.13
C ALA A 2 52.84 -21.75 -34.04
N ALA A 3 53.00 -22.43 -32.90
CA ALA A 3 52.38 -23.73 -32.64
C ALA A 3 50.90 -23.54 -32.33
N ILE A 4 50.03 -24.12 -33.17
CA ILE A 4 48.59 -24.18 -32.95
C ILE A 4 48.33 -25.41 -32.07
N SER A 5 48.11 -25.21 -30.78
CA SER A 5 47.75 -26.28 -29.85
C SER A 5 46.29 -26.69 -30.08
N SER A 6 46.08 -27.98 -30.38
CA SER A 6 44.75 -28.56 -30.52
C SER A 6 44.08 -28.64 -29.14
N LEU A 7 43.16 -27.72 -28.86
CA LEU A 7 42.29 -27.84 -27.69
C LEU A 7 41.39 -29.07 -27.85
N SER A 8 41.31 -29.89 -26.81
CA SER A 8 40.49 -31.10 -26.82
C SER A 8 39.00 -30.74 -26.84
N SER A 9 38.17 -31.61 -27.44
CA SER A 9 36.71 -31.40 -27.56
C SER A 9 36.02 -31.10 -26.21
N TRP A 10 36.60 -31.58 -25.11
CA TRP A 10 36.16 -31.28 -23.74
C TRP A 10 36.32 -29.80 -23.36
N GLN A 11 37.41 -29.15 -23.76
CA GLN A 11 37.64 -27.73 -23.45
C GLN A 11 36.67 -26.81 -24.22
N LEU A 12 36.24 -27.24 -25.41
CA LEU A 12 35.20 -26.56 -26.20
C LEU A 12 33.81 -26.68 -25.55
N MET A 13 33.44 -27.84 -25.00
CA MET A 13 32.14 -27.99 -24.32
C MET A 13 32.06 -27.18 -23.02
N PHE A 14 33.13 -27.12 -22.22
CA PHE A 14 33.15 -26.29 -21.01
C PHE A 14 33.04 -24.79 -21.32
N ALA A 15 33.68 -24.32 -22.38
CA ALA A 15 33.57 -22.93 -22.81
C ALA A 15 32.13 -22.54 -23.23
N VAL A 16 31.41 -23.45 -23.91
CA VAL A 16 30.01 -23.21 -24.32
C VAL A 16 29.06 -23.20 -23.12
N MET A 17 29.24 -24.09 -22.14
CA MET A 17 28.42 -24.07 -20.91
C MET A 17 28.65 -22.82 -20.05
N LEU A 18 29.90 -22.32 -19.98
CA LEU A 18 30.21 -21.06 -19.30
C LEU A 18 29.58 -19.84 -19.96
N TRP A 19 29.38 -19.86 -21.29
CA TRP A 19 28.70 -18.79 -22.02
C TRP A 19 27.17 -18.75 -21.85
N LEU A 20 26.54 -19.89 -21.56
CA LEU A 20 25.09 -19.96 -21.34
C LEU A 20 24.67 -19.71 -19.89
N HIS A 21 25.59 -19.81 -18.93
CA HIS A 21 25.31 -19.57 -17.51
C HIS A 21 24.79 -18.17 -17.15
N PRO A 22 25.33 -17.04 -17.68
CA PRO A 22 24.83 -15.71 -17.32
C PRO A 22 23.40 -15.48 -17.81
N LEU A 23 23.01 -16.05 -18.96
CA LEU A 23 21.63 -15.96 -19.48
C LEU A 23 20.63 -16.69 -18.56
N PHE A 24 21.04 -17.80 -17.95
CA PHE A 24 20.20 -18.54 -17.01
C PHE A 24 20.01 -17.79 -15.68
N VAL A 25 21.05 -17.11 -15.19
CA VAL A 25 20.97 -16.30 -13.96
C VAL A 25 20.08 -15.07 -14.16
N VAL A 26 20.19 -14.38 -15.30
CA VAL A 26 19.34 -13.20 -15.60
C VAL A 26 17.85 -13.59 -15.74
N ALA A 27 17.55 -14.76 -16.30
CA ALA A 27 16.18 -15.25 -16.41
C ALA A 27 15.54 -15.59 -15.05
N GLN A 28 16.30 -16.11 -14.08
CA GLN A 28 15.77 -16.38 -12.74
C GLN A 28 15.50 -15.10 -11.94
N VAL A 29 16.33 -14.05 -12.10
CA VAL A 29 16.10 -12.76 -11.42
C VAL A 29 14.83 -12.06 -11.92
N ALA A 30 14.49 -12.21 -13.22
CA ALA A 30 13.28 -11.63 -13.79
C ALA A 30 11.98 -12.26 -13.26
N LEU A 31 12.00 -13.52 -12.79
CA LEU A 31 10.84 -14.21 -12.22
C LEU A 31 10.57 -13.88 -10.75
N ILE A 32 11.55 -13.34 -10.02
CA ILE A 32 11.43 -13.00 -8.59
C ILE A 32 10.62 -11.70 -8.38
N GLY A 33 10.41 -10.89 -9.42
CA GLY A 33 9.88 -9.53 -9.28
C GLY A 33 8.38 -9.32 -9.49
N LYS A 34 7.63 -10.29 -10.02
CA LYS A 34 6.17 -10.15 -10.17
C LYS A 34 5.48 -10.66 -8.92
N GLN A 35 5.39 -9.80 -7.91
CA GLN A 35 4.45 -9.99 -6.81
C GLN A 35 3.05 -10.11 -7.43
N GLU A 36 2.55 -11.34 -7.55
CA GLU A 36 1.21 -11.59 -8.06
C GLU A 36 0.23 -10.79 -7.20
N LYS A 37 -0.62 -9.99 -7.84
CA LYS A 37 -1.71 -9.28 -7.17
C LYS A 37 -2.72 -10.31 -6.67
N ARG A 38 -2.46 -10.94 -5.53
CA ARG A 38 -3.35 -11.92 -4.87
C ARG A 38 -4.38 -11.26 -3.96
N LEU A 39 -4.19 -9.98 -3.63
CA LEU A 39 -5.11 -9.19 -2.83
C LEU A 39 -5.65 -8.02 -3.67
N ALA A 40 -6.97 -7.98 -3.85
CA ALA A 40 -7.67 -6.83 -4.41
C ALA A 40 -8.37 -6.07 -3.28
N VAL A 41 -8.45 -4.74 -3.39
CA VAL A 41 -9.14 -3.90 -2.41
C VAL A 41 -10.28 -3.16 -3.07
N LYS A 42 -11.47 -3.23 -2.47
CA LYS A 42 -12.62 -2.40 -2.82
C LYS A 42 -12.82 -1.35 -1.74
N ILE A 43 -13.10 -0.12 -2.15
CA ILE A 43 -13.35 1.00 -1.25
C ILE A 43 -14.83 1.32 -1.30
N ASN A 44 -15.45 1.45 -0.14
CA ASN A 44 -16.80 2.00 -0.03
C ASN A 44 -16.78 3.21 0.91
N VAL A 45 -17.16 4.38 0.38
CA VAL A 45 -17.23 5.61 1.18
C VAL A 45 -18.59 5.65 1.89
N LYS A 46 -18.57 5.58 3.22
CA LYS A 46 -19.78 5.60 4.04
C LYS A 46 -20.23 7.01 4.38
N GLU A 47 -19.28 7.83 4.78
CA GLU A 47 -19.55 9.16 5.29
C GLU A 47 -18.48 10.13 4.83
N ARG A 48 -18.89 11.39 4.64
CA ARG A 48 -18.03 12.51 4.28
C ARG A 48 -18.37 13.68 5.18
N THR A 49 -17.42 14.11 6.00
CA THR A 49 -17.58 15.26 6.90
C THR A 49 -16.41 16.20 6.72
N ILE A 50 -16.67 17.51 6.85
CA ILE A 50 -15.61 18.52 6.87
C ILE A 50 -15.79 19.35 8.12
N CYS A 51 -14.72 19.48 8.88
CA CYS A 51 -14.68 20.30 10.09
C CYS A 51 -13.49 21.27 10.06
N GLN A 52 -13.57 22.32 10.86
CA GLN A 52 -12.57 23.37 10.95
C GLN A 52 -11.47 22.96 11.93
N VAL A 53 -10.21 23.06 11.51
CA VAL A 53 -9.03 22.86 12.39
C VAL A 53 -8.54 24.21 12.89
N ASP A 54 -8.38 25.17 11.98
CA ASP A 54 -7.98 26.54 12.29
C ASP A 54 -8.66 27.56 11.33
N ALA A 55 -8.20 28.80 11.31
CA ALA A 55 -8.80 29.86 10.48
C ALA A 55 -8.64 29.65 8.96
N GLU A 56 -7.63 28.90 8.52
CA GLU A 56 -7.28 28.70 7.11
C GLU A 56 -7.45 27.24 6.65
N LEU A 57 -7.45 26.27 7.58
CA LEU A 57 -7.48 24.85 7.31
C LEU A 57 -8.70 24.16 7.92
N GLY A 58 -9.28 23.26 7.12
CA GLY A 58 -10.23 22.26 7.57
C GLY A 58 -9.65 20.85 7.45
N LEU A 59 -10.38 19.89 8.01
CA LEU A 59 -10.10 18.46 7.90
C LEU A 59 -11.26 17.81 7.17
N PHE A 60 -10.99 17.25 5.99
CA PHE A 60 -11.94 16.44 5.24
C PHE A 60 -11.78 14.98 5.67
N GLN A 61 -12.80 14.49 6.36
CA GLN A 61 -12.83 13.15 6.94
C GLN A 61 -13.74 12.26 6.10
N LEU A 62 -13.23 11.09 5.74
CA LEU A 62 -13.94 10.06 5.02
C LEU A 62 -13.97 8.79 5.87
N SER A 63 -15.18 8.34 6.23
CA SER A 63 -15.37 7.03 6.85
C SER A 63 -15.45 5.99 5.72
N LEU A 64 -14.53 5.04 5.71
CA LEU A 64 -14.34 4.07 4.63
C LEU A 64 -14.53 2.64 5.14
N ASP A 65 -15.26 1.82 4.39
CA ASP A 65 -15.17 0.36 4.48
C ASP A 65 -14.20 -0.13 3.38
N LEU A 66 -13.14 -0.84 3.80
CA LEU A 66 -12.19 -1.49 2.91
C LEU A 66 -12.51 -2.98 2.83
N GLY A 67 -12.85 -3.46 1.64
CA GLY A 67 -13.07 -4.88 1.36
C GLY A 67 -11.82 -5.51 0.75
N TYR A 68 -11.09 -6.30 1.54
CA TYR A 68 -9.93 -7.07 1.11
C TYR A 68 -10.38 -8.40 0.53
N GLN A 69 -10.27 -8.55 -0.79
CA GLN A 69 -10.62 -9.77 -1.51
C GLN A 69 -9.37 -10.56 -1.88
N ASN A 70 -9.33 -11.83 -1.48
CA ASN A 70 -8.34 -12.75 -2.01
C ASN A 70 -8.72 -13.15 -3.45
N VAL A 71 -7.95 -12.69 -4.42
CA VAL A 71 -8.14 -13.02 -5.85
C VAL A 71 -7.16 -14.10 -6.32
N GLY A 72 -6.31 -14.61 -5.43
CA GLY A 72 -5.41 -15.72 -5.70
C GLY A 72 -6.06 -17.10 -5.51
N HIS A 73 -5.27 -18.15 -5.75
CA HIS A 73 -5.70 -19.54 -5.63
C HIS A 73 -5.42 -20.17 -4.25
N ASN A 74 -4.56 -19.55 -3.45
CA ASN A 74 -4.22 -20.01 -2.10
C ASN A 74 -4.90 -19.11 -1.07
N SER A 75 -5.17 -19.66 0.11
CA SER A 75 -5.59 -18.84 1.26
C SER A 75 -4.52 -17.79 1.60
N LEU A 76 -4.95 -16.62 2.06
CA LEU A 76 -4.08 -15.56 2.56
C LEU A 76 -4.29 -15.36 4.05
N VAL A 77 -3.20 -15.11 4.79
CA VAL A 77 -3.25 -14.72 6.18
C VAL A 77 -2.99 -13.21 6.26
N LEU A 78 -4.02 -12.45 6.61
CA LEU A 78 -4.01 -10.99 6.70
C LEU A 78 -4.21 -10.56 8.14
N TYR A 79 -3.56 -9.49 8.59
CA TYR A 79 -3.84 -8.92 9.90
C TYR A 79 -5.26 -8.33 9.94
N ARG A 80 -6.04 -8.68 10.96
CA ARG A 80 -7.47 -8.29 11.05
C ARG A 80 -7.65 -6.78 11.15
N TYR A 81 -6.64 -6.07 11.68
CA TYR A 81 -6.64 -4.62 11.82
C TYR A 81 -5.73 -3.94 10.79
N SER A 82 -5.61 -4.51 9.57
CA SER A 82 -4.99 -3.83 8.42
C SER A 82 -5.85 -2.64 7.96
N ASN A 83 -6.07 -1.64 8.81
CA ASN A 83 -6.86 -0.44 8.52
C ASN A 83 -6.05 0.86 8.72
N GLN A 84 -4.77 0.76 9.06
CA GLN A 84 -3.91 1.90 9.36
C GLN A 84 -3.33 2.54 8.10
N ILE A 85 -3.69 3.80 7.82
CA ILE A 85 -3.26 4.53 6.61
C ILE A 85 -1.87 5.16 6.79
N ARG A 86 -0.81 4.53 6.28
CA ARG A 86 0.57 5.02 6.41
C ARG A 86 0.84 6.32 5.66
N SER A 87 0.29 6.41 4.47
CA SER A 87 0.53 7.54 3.58
C SER A 87 -0.65 7.73 2.66
N THR A 88 -0.93 8.97 2.31
CA THR A 88 -1.97 9.38 1.38
C THR A 88 -1.33 10.25 0.29
N PHE A 89 -1.80 10.10 -0.93
CA PHE A 89 -1.30 10.80 -2.10
C PHE A 89 -2.47 11.36 -2.89
N SER A 90 -2.28 12.54 -3.47
CA SER A 90 -3.28 13.18 -4.32
C SER A 90 -2.71 13.56 -5.68
N ALA A 91 -3.55 13.46 -6.71
CA ALA A 91 -3.29 13.93 -8.06
C ALA A 91 -4.49 14.71 -8.60
N ASP A 92 -4.25 15.59 -9.57
CA ASP A 92 -5.31 16.39 -10.19
C ASP A 92 -6.11 15.59 -11.25
N SER A 93 -5.60 14.43 -11.70
CA SER A 93 -6.25 13.57 -12.69
C SER A 93 -5.88 12.09 -12.54
N GLU A 94 -6.69 11.19 -13.10
CA GLU A 94 -6.42 9.73 -13.07
C GLU A 94 -5.18 9.37 -13.88
N ASP A 95 -4.92 10.08 -15.00
CA ASP A 95 -3.72 9.89 -15.81
C ASP A 95 -2.46 10.21 -15.00
N ALA A 96 -2.42 11.36 -14.33
CA ALA A 96 -1.30 11.73 -13.46
C ALA A 96 -1.11 10.72 -12.32
N PHE A 97 -2.20 10.28 -11.71
CA PHE A 97 -2.18 9.26 -10.66
C PHE A 97 -1.59 7.94 -11.16
N SER A 98 -2.02 7.45 -12.33
CA SER A 98 -1.53 6.20 -12.94
C SER A 98 -0.04 6.23 -13.28
N LYS A 99 0.50 7.44 -13.56
CA LYS A 99 1.92 7.70 -13.82
C LYS A 99 2.75 7.95 -12.56
N GLY A 100 2.12 7.94 -11.38
CA GLY A 100 2.79 8.24 -10.10
C GLY A 100 3.15 9.72 -9.93
N ILE A 101 2.51 10.61 -10.68
CA ILE A 101 2.72 12.06 -10.59
C ILE A 101 1.75 12.62 -9.55
N PHE A 102 2.24 12.71 -8.31
CA PHE A 102 1.44 13.19 -7.17
C PHE A 102 1.75 14.65 -6.87
N LYS A 103 0.69 15.41 -6.59
CA LYS A 103 0.77 16.83 -6.20
C LYS A 103 1.05 16.99 -4.72
N LYS A 104 0.44 16.14 -3.90
CA LYS A 104 0.64 16.13 -2.45
C LYS A 104 0.83 14.71 -1.96
N GLN A 105 1.67 14.59 -0.95
CA GLN A 105 1.87 13.37 -0.19
C GLN A 105 1.78 13.71 1.29
N TYR A 106 0.86 13.05 1.96
CA TYR A 106 0.66 13.14 3.40
C TYR A 106 1.20 11.85 4.00
N THR A 107 2.17 11.96 4.90
CA THR A 107 2.59 10.83 5.71
C THR A 107 1.86 10.96 7.04
N GLY A 108 1.16 9.91 7.47
CA GLY A 108 0.47 9.95 8.75
C GLY A 108 1.48 10.17 9.88
N LEU A 109 1.32 11.26 10.65
CA LEU A 109 1.91 11.39 11.98
C LEU A 109 1.06 10.56 12.93
N PHE A 110 1.35 9.27 13.01
CA PHE A 110 0.68 8.42 13.99
C PHE A 110 1.20 8.77 15.39
N VAL A 111 0.35 9.38 16.21
CA VAL A 111 0.46 9.31 17.67
C VAL A 111 -0.17 7.99 18.08
N TYR A 112 0.68 7.06 18.49
CA TYR A 112 0.32 5.71 18.90
C TYR A 112 -0.63 5.73 20.11
N GLY A 113 -1.72 4.96 20.03
CA GLY A 113 -1.85 3.91 21.05
C GLY A 113 -0.85 2.84 20.64
N GLU A 114 0.08 2.47 21.52
CA GLU A 114 0.97 1.34 21.27
C GLU A 114 0.09 0.17 20.81
N LEU A 115 0.21 -0.25 19.55
CA LEU A 115 -0.26 -1.57 19.21
C LEU A 115 0.54 -2.48 20.12
N GLU A 116 -0.13 -3.11 21.09
CA GLU A 116 0.54 -4.04 21.97
C GLU A 116 1.33 -5.01 21.07
N PRO A 117 2.63 -5.22 21.35
CA PRO A 117 3.42 -6.12 20.53
C PRO A 117 2.68 -7.45 20.48
N LEU A 118 2.43 -7.97 19.27
CA LEU A 118 1.74 -9.24 19.09
C LEU A 118 2.43 -10.25 20.00
N THR A 119 1.75 -10.67 21.05
CA THR A 119 2.26 -11.75 21.88
C THR A 119 2.25 -12.99 20.99
N ASP A 120 3.26 -13.86 21.12
CA ASP A 120 3.54 -15.01 20.23
C ASP A 120 2.37 -16.01 20.00
N LYS A 121 1.17 -15.76 20.54
CA LYS A 121 0.18 -16.80 20.83
C LYS A 121 -1.13 -16.74 20.06
N SER A 122 -1.60 -15.63 19.47
CA SER A 122 -2.97 -15.64 18.93
C SER A 122 -3.09 -15.47 17.42
N ILE A 123 -3.59 -16.52 16.76
CA ILE A 123 -4.09 -16.46 15.39
C ILE A 123 -5.36 -15.59 15.27
N GLU A 124 -6.00 -15.23 16.38
CA GLU A 124 -7.29 -14.53 16.41
C GLU A 124 -7.17 -13.10 15.87
N GLU A 125 -5.98 -12.51 15.94
CA GLU A 125 -5.65 -11.20 15.39
C GLU A 125 -5.50 -11.22 13.86
N PHE A 126 -5.60 -12.39 13.25
CA PHE A 126 -5.47 -12.59 11.82
C PHE A 126 -6.79 -13.09 11.22
N ALA A 127 -7.03 -12.69 9.98
CA ALA A 127 -8.07 -13.21 9.11
C ALA A 127 -7.41 -14.16 8.11
N ILE A 128 -7.95 -15.39 8.01
CA ILE A 128 -7.60 -16.32 6.93
C ILE A 128 -8.62 -16.12 5.82
N LEU A 129 -8.20 -15.52 4.71
CA LEU A 129 -9.00 -15.29 3.53
C LEU A 129 -8.86 -16.47 2.57
N LYS A 130 -9.89 -17.31 2.45
CA LYS A 130 -9.94 -18.33 1.39
C LYS A 130 -10.01 -17.69 0.01
N PRO A 131 -9.72 -18.43 -1.08
CA PRO A 131 -9.90 -17.92 -2.44
C PRO A 131 -11.28 -17.30 -2.63
N HIS A 132 -11.30 -16.09 -3.20
CA HIS A 132 -12.49 -15.26 -3.45
C HIS A 132 -13.22 -14.70 -2.22
N GLU A 133 -12.76 -15.03 -1.01
CA GLU A 133 -13.33 -14.48 0.24
C GLU A 133 -12.99 -12.99 0.39
N VAL A 134 -13.88 -12.26 1.05
CA VAL A 134 -13.75 -10.82 1.32
C VAL A 134 -13.78 -10.57 2.82
N HIS A 135 -12.78 -9.84 3.32
CA HIS A 135 -12.75 -9.34 4.68
C HIS A 135 -12.93 -7.83 4.67
N TYR A 136 -13.87 -7.33 5.49
CA TYR A 136 -14.15 -5.90 5.59
C TYR A 136 -13.55 -5.32 6.86
N VAL A 137 -12.87 -4.19 6.72
CA VAL A 137 -12.42 -3.37 7.85
C VAL A 137 -12.88 -1.94 7.66
N GLN A 138 -13.11 -1.25 8.77
CA GLN A 138 -13.42 0.18 8.75
C GLN A 138 -12.16 1.00 9.01
N THR A 139 -12.03 2.11 8.31
CA THR A 139 -10.97 3.09 8.54
C THR A 139 -11.50 4.51 8.33
N LYS A 140 -10.74 5.49 8.81
CA LYS A 140 -11.00 6.90 8.62
C LYS A 140 -9.82 7.51 7.87
N LEU A 141 -10.11 8.10 6.71
CA LEU A 141 -9.12 8.88 5.97
C LEU A 141 -9.35 10.36 6.26
N GLU A 142 -8.31 11.04 6.72
CA GLU A 142 -8.35 12.45 7.04
C GLU A 142 -7.40 13.21 6.13
N LEU A 143 -7.92 14.25 5.48
CA LEU A 143 -7.22 15.05 4.48
C LEU A 143 -7.27 16.53 4.87
N PRO A 144 -6.14 17.23 5.01
CA PRO A 144 -6.19 18.67 5.23
C PRO A 144 -6.75 19.34 3.96
N VAL A 145 -7.70 20.24 4.14
CA VAL A 145 -8.30 21.05 3.07
C VAL A 145 -8.12 22.52 3.38
N VAL A 146 -7.96 23.35 2.37
CA VAL A 146 -7.91 24.81 2.58
C VAL A 146 -9.30 25.42 2.54
N LEU A 147 -9.52 26.38 3.44
CA LEU A 147 -10.71 27.21 3.45
C LEU A 147 -10.54 28.38 2.49
N GLN A 148 -11.66 29.00 2.09
CA GLN A 148 -11.65 30.14 1.19
C GLN A 148 -10.90 31.33 1.82
N GLY A 149 -9.98 31.92 1.07
CA GLY A 149 -9.16 33.04 1.54
C GLY A 149 -7.92 32.64 2.32
N ALA A 150 -7.61 31.34 2.40
CA ALA A 150 -6.39 30.84 3.00
C ALA A 150 -5.12 31.41 2.35
N SER A 151 -4.08 31.63 3.15
CA SER A 151 -2.77 32.04 2.69
C SER A 151 -2.15 31.04 1.70
N LYS A 152 -1.19 31.50 0.87
CA LYS A 152 -0.41 30.63 -0.01
C LYS A 152 0.32 29.50 0.75
N SER A 153 0.66 29.75 2.02
CA SER A 153 1.29 28.75 2.88
C SER A 153 0.30 27.61 3.21
N ALA A 154 -0.92 27.95 3.64
CA ALA A 154 -1.98 26.96 3.86
C ALA A 154 -2.32 26.19 2.57
N GLU A 155 -2.35 26.86 1.41
CA GLU A 155 -2.55 26.19 0.11
C GLU A 155 -1.46 25.17 -0.25
N ALA A 156 -0.22 25.37 0.22
CA ALA A 156 0.85 24.39 0.05
C ALA A 156 0.62 23.13 0.90
N SER A 157 -0.11 23.27 2.02
CA SER A 157 -0.37 22.18 2.99
C SER A 157 -1.69 21.44 2.75
N GLY A 158 -2.77 22.12 2.32
CA GLY A 158 -4.11 21.53 2.18
C GLY A 158 -4.55 21.26 0.73
N LEU A 159 -5.54 20.40 0.53
CA LEU A 159 -6.23 20.26 -0.76
C LEU A 159 -7.11 21.50 -1.01
N ARG A 160 -7.01 22.05 -2.23
CA ARG A 160 -7.87 23.15 -2.69
C ARG A 160 -9.28 22.66 -3.01
N PRO A 161 -10.30 23.53 -2.98
CA PRO A 161 -11.61 23.20 -3.56
C PRO A 161 -11.47 22.68 -5.01
N GLY A 162 -12.20 21.63 -5.35
CA GLY A 162 -12.12 20.98 -6.66
C GLY A 162 -12.14 19.46 -6.59
N THR A 163 -11.99 18.84 -7.76
CA THR A 163 -11.88 17.38 -7.89
C THR A 163 -10.44 16.93 -7.64
N HIS A 164 -10.27 15.86 -6.87
CA HIS A 164 -8.97 15.25 -6.61
C HIS A 164 -9.05 13.73 -6.76
N ILE A 165 -7.97 13.14 -7.26
CA ILE A 165 -7.78 11.69 -7.25
C ILE A 165 -6.89 11.34 -6.08
N ILE A 166 -7.44 10.58 -5.13
CA ILE A 166 -6.76 10.18 -3.90
C ILE A 166 -6.40 8.71 -3.95
N GLY A 167 -5.24 8.39 -3.39
CA GLY A 167 -4.90 7.03 -3.03
C GLY A 167 -4.13 7.03 -1.73
N PHE A 168 -4.01 5.86 -1.12
CA PHE A 168 -3.33 5.72 0.14
C PHE A 168 -2.73 4.34 0.29
N LYS A 169 -1.75 4.20 1.19
CA LYS A 169 -1.15 2.93 1.57
C LYS A 169 -1.63 2.56 2.95
N VAL A 170 -2.18 1.36 3.08
CA VAL A 170 -2.57 0.77 4.35
C VAL A 170 -1.49 -0.20 4.80
N ARG A 171 -1.12 -0.14 6.07
CA ARG A 171 -0.20 -1.10 6.68
C ARG A 171 -0.89 -2.46 6.75
N ALA A 172 -0.34 -3.46 6.06
CA ALA A 172 -0.83 -4.83 6.16
C ALA A 172 -0.41 -5.52 7.46
N TRP A 173 0.75 -5.16 8.01
CA TRP A 173 1.32 -5.84 9.16
C TRP A 173 1.85 -4.85 10.21
N PRO A 174 1.55 -5.05 11.50
CA PRO A 174 1.92 -4.09 12.55
C PRO A 174 3.42 -4.15 12.90
N ASP A 175 4.05 -5.31 12.70
CA ASP A 175 5.39 -5.65 13.18
C ASP A 175 6.51 -5.51 12.12
N THR A 176 7.76 -5.65 12.58
CA THR A 176 8.97 -5.65 11.75
C THR A 176 9.11 -6.89 10.86
N SER A 177 10.03 -6.84 9.89
CA SER A 177 10.24 -7.89 8.88
C SER A 177 10.66 -9.26 9.44
N THR A 178 11.33 -9.32 10.60
CA THR A 178 11.78 -10.59 11.20
C THR A 178 10.59 -11.41 11.71
N LYS A 179 9.67 -10.77 12.45
CA LYS A 179 8.44 -11.43 12.93
C LYS A 179 7.52 -11.90 11.80
N VAL A 180 7.52 -11.20 10.66
CA VAL A 180 6.78 -11.61 9.46
C VAL A 180 7.29 -12.95 8.91
N ALA A 181 8.61 -13.15 8.87
CA ALA A 181 9.18 -14.39 8.35
C ALA A 181 8.83 -15.58 9.26
N ASP A 182 8.91 -15.39 10.57
CA ASP A 182 8.53 -16.41 11.55
C ASP A 182 7.05 -16.76 11.46
N ALA A 183 6.19 -15.75 11.31
CA ALA A 183 4.75 -15.95 11.08
C ALA A 183 4.49 -16.70 9.77
N ALA A 184 5.20 -16.38 8.68
CA ALA A 184 5.07 -17.07 7.41
C ALA A 184 5.44 -18.55 7.50
N VAL A 185 6.49 -18.90 8.25
CA VAL A 185 6.86 -20.31 8.50
C VAL A 185 5.80 -20.99 9.36
N LYS A 186 5.39 -20.37 10.47
CA LYS A 186 4.44 -20.91 11.43
C LYS A 186 3.05 -21.16 10.83
N TRP A 187 2.59 -20.25 9.98
CA TRP A 187 1.23 -20.27 9.41
C TRP A 187 1.17 -20.77 7.97
N LYS A 188 2.28 -21.28 7.42
CA LYS A 188 2.35 -21.84 6.05
C LYS A 188 1.23 -22.84 5.72
N ARG A 189 0.79 -23.63 6.70
CA ARG A 189 -0.30 -24.62 6.53
C ARG A 189 -1.69 -23.99 6.36
N LEU A 190 -1.85 -22.72 6.70
CA LEU A 190 -3.11 -21.98 6.68
C LEU A 190 -3.25 -21.12 5.43
N GLY A 191 -2.13 -20.61 4.92
CA GLY A 191 -2.08 -19.75 3.75
C GLY A 191 -0.78 -18.95 3.66
N ASP A 192 -0.68 -18.13 2.64
CA ASP A 192 0.45 -17.20 2.45
C ASP A 192 0.25 -15.96 3.32
N VAL A 193 1.25 -15.59 4.11
CA VAL A 193 1.21 -14.38 4.94
C VAL A 193 1.34 -13.12 4.06
N TRP A 194 0.36 -12.22 4.16
CA TRP A 194 0.39 -10.94 3.46
C TRP A 194 0.93 -9.83 4.36
N SER A 195 2.15 -9.39 4.11
CA SER A 195 2.85 -8.40 4.95
C SER A 195 3.20 -7.08 4.24
N SER A 196 3.09 -7.04 2.92
CA SER A 196 3.38 -5.83 2.15
C SER A 196 2.28 -4.79 2.32
N ASP A 197 2.68 -3.52 2.42
CA ASP A 197 1.75 -2.39 2.43
C ASP A 197 0.76 -2.50 1.25
N ILE A 198 -0.50 -2.22 1.53
CA ILE A 198 -1.60 -2.37 0.58
C ILE A 198 -1.91 -1.01 -0.03
N HIS A 199 -1.71 -0.88 -1.33
CA HIS A 199 -2.10 0.34 -2.06
C HIS A 199 -3.59 0.32 -2.35
N VAL A 200 -4.26 1.40 -1.97
CA VAL A 200 -5.70 1.58 -2.08
C VAL A 200 -5.97 2.83 -2.92
N GLY A 201 -6.82 2.68 -3.94
CA GLY A 201 -7.18 3.75 -4.88
C GLY A 201 -7.06 3.31 -6.35
N PRO A 202 -7.37 4.22 -7.30
CA PRO A 202 -7.76 5.61 -7.09
C PRO A 202 -9.16 5.80 -6.49
N LEU A 203 -9.35 6.87 -5.72
CA LEU A 203 -10.63 7.35 -5.20
C LEU A 203 -10.83 8.81 -5.61
N THR A 204 -11.84 9.07 -6.43
CA THR A 204 -12.21 10.43 -6.83
C THR A 204 -13.03 11.09 -5.72
N ILE A 205 -12.59 12.27 -5.27
CA ILE A 205 -13.28 13.09 -4.28
C ILE A 205 -13.54 14.49 -4.82
N GLN A 206 -14.60 15.13 -4.34
CA GLN A 206 -14.88 16.54 -4.56
C GLN A 206 -14.70 17.28 -3.25
N VAL A 207 -13.75 18.20 -3.19
CA VAL A 207 -13.57 19.12 -2.07
C VAL A 207 -14.42 20.37 -2.35
N PRO A 208 -15.44 20.67 -1.54
CA PRO A 208 -16.27 21.87 -1.72
C PRO A 208 -15.48 23.14 -1.39
N ALA A 209 -15.87 24.26 -1.99
CA ALA A 209 -15.41 25.57 -1.57
C ALA A 209 -16.14 25.96 -0.27
N LEU A 210 -15.39 26.15 0.81
CA LEU A 210 -15.95 26.40 2.14
C LEU A 210 -15.43 27.72 2.69
N THR A 211 -16.36 28.57 3.14
CA THR A 211 -16.03 29.86 3.79
C THR A 211 -15.88 29.70 5.30
N LYS A 212 -16.71 28.85 5.93
CA LYS A 212 -16.66 28.45 7.35
C LYS A 212 -17.27 27.07 7.53
N VAL A 213 -16.73 26.27 8.46
CA VAL A 213 -17.29 24.96 8.86
C VAL A 213 -17.31 24.85 10.38
N LYS A 214 -18.07 23.90 10.92
CA LYS A 214 -18.09 23.66 12.38
C LYS A 214 -16.71 23.19 12.84
N ALA A 215 -16.30 23.57 14.05
CA ALA A 215 -15.06 23.06 14.65
C ALA A 215 -15.08 21.52 14.71
N CYS A 216 -13.91 20.88 14.57
CA CYS A 216 -13.79 19.45 14.75
C CYS A 216 -14.10 19.09 16.22
N GLU A 217 -14.97 18.12 16.44
CA GLU A 217 -15.16 17.53 17.76
C GLU A 217 -13.94 16.63 18.08
N PRO A 218 -13.38 16.72 19.29
CA PRO A 218 -12.24 15.90 19.71
C PRO A 218 -12.57 14.42 19.87
#